data_AF-A0A8S1ZMA6-F1
#
_entry.id   AF-A0A8S1ZMA6-F1
#
_cell.length_a   1.000
_cell.length_b   1.000
_cell.length_c   1.000
_cell.angle_alpha   90.00
_cell.angle_beta   90.00
_cell.angle_gamma   90.00
#
_symmetry.space_group_name_H-M   'P 1'
#
loop_
_entity.id
_entity.type
_entity.pdbx_description
1 polymer ?
#
loop_
_entity_poly.entity_id
_entity_poly.type
_entity_poly.pdbx_seq_one_letter_code
_entity_poly.pdbx_strand_id
1 'polypeptide(L)'
;MEEEEDQLVNSPRRFLRLNQEAGKVHGTKPCEVYGFVGTISIVVATVIFLIWAYVPDKFLESLGIYYYPSKYWAMAMPMYLMVTLLLALVFYIGLNFMSTSTTTSFNTLFDEYSREDVDFLLLMKNGDDRPIDPISDIDITRINDLMFDSNLVK
;
A
#
# COMPACT_ATOMS: atom_id res chain seq x y z
N MET A 1 33.99 -21.60 21.48
CA MET A 1 34.29 -20.78 20.28
C MET A 1 33.64 -21.37 19.04
N GLU A 2 33.50 -22.70 18.92
CA GLU A 2 32.67 -23.34 17.86
C GLU A 2 31.15 -23.16 18.03
N GLU A 3 30.63 -23.13 19.27
CA GLU A 3 29.18 -23.01 19.52
C GLU A 3 28.57 -21.64 19.13
N GLU A 4 29.36 -20.56 19.10
CA GLU A 4 28.87 -19.25 18.63
C GLU A 4 28.81 -19.16 17.10
N GLU A 5 29.69 -19.86 16.38
CA GLU A 5 29.66 -19.90 14.92
C GLU A 5 28.48 -20.73 14.41
N ASP A 6 28.15 -21.84 15.08
CA ASP A 6 26.99 -22.66 14.71
C ASP A 6 25.65 -21.92 14.92
N GLN A 7 25.56 -21.07 15.95
CA GLN A 7 24.39 -20.20 16.14
C GLN A 7 24.31 -19.07 15.10
N LEU A 8 25.45 -18.57 14.62
CA LEU A 8 25.49 -17.60 13.53
C LEU A 8 25.07 -18.24 12.20
N VAL A 9 25.41 -19.52 11.98
CA VAL A 9 25.09 -20.28 10.76
C VAL A 9 23.59 -20.55 10.65
N ASN A 10 22.93 -20.90 11.74
CA ASN A 10 21.49 -21.21 11.79
C ASN A 10 20.58 -20.01 12.10
N SER A 11 21.11 -18.79 12.05
CA SER A 11 20.32 -17.60 12.35
C SER A 11 19.28 -17.34 11.24
N PRO A 12 17.98 -17.18 11.56
CA PRO A 12 16.95 -16.82 10.59
C PRO A 12 17.24 -15.48 9.88
N ARG A 13 18.05 -14.62 10.50
CA ARG A 13 18.52 -13.36 9.91
C ARG A 13 19.47 -13.58 8.73
N ARG A 14 20.24 -14.69 8.72
CA ARG A 14 21.12 -15.05 7.60
C ARG A 14 20.30 -15.50 6.39
N PHE A 15 19.26 -16.30 6.60
CA PHE A 15 18.34 -16.71 5.55
C PHE A 15 17.62 -15.51 4.91
N LEU A 16 17.16 -14.56 5.74
CA LEU A 16 16.57 -13.31 5.25
C LEU A 16 17.57 -12.45 4.47
N ARG A 17 18.82 -12.33 4.93
CA ARG A 17 19.87 -11.62 4.18
C ARG A 17 20.21 -12.31 2.86
N LEU A 18 20.25 -13.64 2.82
CA LEU A 18 20.54 -14.39 1.59
C LEU A 18 19.40 -14.25 0.58
N ASN A 19 18.14 -14.28 1.00
CA ASN A 19 17.01 -14.00 0.12
C ASN A 19 16.98 -12.53 -0.34
N GLN A 20 17.37 -11.61 0.53
CA GLN A 20 17.45 -10.19 0.22
C GLN A 20 18.62 -9.87 -0.74
N GLU A 21 19.77 -10.54 -0.60
CA GLU A 21 20.90 -10.40 -1.53
C GLU A 21 20.65 -11.15 -2.84
N ALA A 22 20.03 -12.34 -2.81
CA ALA A 22 19.62 -13.04 -4.02
C ALA A 22 18.58 -12.23 -4.83
N GLY A 23 17.66 -11.53 -4.15
CA GLY A 23 16.73 -10.58 -4.78
C GLY A 23 17.38 -9.28 -5.27
N LYS A 24 18.58 -8.94 -4.79
CA LYS A 24 19.31 -7.72 -5.18
C LYS A 24 20.30 -7.97 -6.32
N VAL A 25 20.77 -9.20 -6.49
CA VAL A 25 21.73 -9.60 -7.54
C VAL A 25 21.04 -9.83 -8.90
N HIS A 26 19.71 -9.98 -8.94
CA HIS A 26 18.91 -9.98 -10.18
C HIS A 26 17.71 -9.04 -10.09
N GLY A 27 17.72 -7.93 -10.86
CA GLY A 27 16.47 -7.49 -11.49
C GLY A 27 15.94 -6.07 -11.25
N THR A 28 16.76 -5.06 -10.97
CA THR A 28 16.26 -3.64 -10.92
C THR A 28 16.23 -2.94 -12.29
N LYS A 29 16.81 -3.51 -13.35
CA LYS A 29 16.81 -2.92 -14.71
C LYS A 29 15.58 -3.21 -15.61
N PRO A 30 14.81 -4.31 -15.47
CA PRO A 30 13.72 -4.59 -16.40
C PRO A 30 12.57 -3.59 -16.27
N CYS A 31 12.20 -3.20 -15.05
CA CYS A 31 11.03 -2.33 -14.81
C CYS A 31 11.19 -0.95 -15.48
N GLU A 32 12.38 -0.34 -15.40
CA GLU A 32 12.68 0.95 -16.03
C GLU A 32 12.58 0.88 -17.57
N VAL A 33 13.13 -0.19 -18.16
CA VAL A 33 13.10 -0.40 -19.61
C VAL A 33 11.68 -0.68 -20.10
N TYR A 34 10.93 -1.54 -19.41
CA TYR A 34 9.52 -1.81 -19.76
C TYR A 34 8.65 -0.56 -19.60
N GLY A 35 8.87 0.25 -18.58
CA GLY A 35 8.17 1.53 -18.39
C GLY A 35 8.47 2.53 -19.50
N PHE A 36 9.73 2.65 -19.90
CA PHE A 36 10.16 3.52 -21.00
C PHE A 36 9.56 3.09 -22.34
N VAL A 37 9.71 1.82 -22.70
CA VAL A 37 9.17 1.27 -23.95
C VAL A 37 7.64 1.36 -23.94
N GLY A 38 6.99 0.99 -22.83
CA GLY A 38 5.55 1.06 -22.68
C GLY A 38 5.01 2.48 -22.86
N THR A 39 5.68 3.48 -22.28
CA THR A 39 5.27 4.89 -22.40
C THR A 39 5.36 5.37 -23.84
N ILE A 40 6.46 5.08 -24.55
CA ILE A 40 6.60 5.44 -25.96
C ILE A 40 5.54 4.73 -26.81
N SER A 41 5.33 3.43 -26.59
CA SER A 41 4.31 2.66 -27.30
C SER A 41 2.90 3.22 -27.09
N ILE A 42 2.55 3.60 -25.85
CA ILE A 42 1.25 4.21 -25.53
C ILE A 42 1.10 5.57 -26.21
N VAL A 43 2.13 6.42 -26.18
CA VAL A 43 2.08 7.74 -26.85
C VAL A 43 1.88 7.57 -28.35
N VAL A 44 2.66 6.71 -29.01
CA VAL A 44 2.55 6.45 -30.45
C VAL A 44 1.18 5.86 -30.80
N ALA A 45 0.72 4.86 -30.05
CA ALA A 45 -0.60 4.27 -30.25
C ALA A 45 -1.73 5.30 -30.05
N THR A 46 -1.60 6.19 -29.07
CA THR A 46 -2.56 7.27 -28.81
C THR A 46 -2.62 8.26 -29.98
N VAL A 47 -1.47 8.66 -30.52
CA VAL A 47 -1.43 9.55 -31.70
C VAL A 47 -2.10 8.91 -32.90
N ILE A 48 -1.79 7.64 -33.19
CA ILE A 48 -2.43 6.89 -34.30
C ILE A 48 -3.95 6.78 -34.07
N PHE A 49 -4.36 6.47 -32.84
CA PHE A 49 -5.77 6.38 -32.46
C PHE A 49 -6.50 7.71 -32.65
N LEU A 50 -5.91 8.83 -32.24
CA LEU A 50 -6.49 10.16 -32.43
C LEU A 50 -6.61 10.51 -33.92
N ILE A 51 -5.58 10.25 -34.71
CA ILE A 51 -5.64 10.44 -36.17
C ILE A 51 -6.82 9.64 -36.74
N TRP A 52 -6.92 8.35 -36.43
CA TRP A 52 -8.04 7.52 -36.89
C TRP A 52 -9.41 8.02 -36.41
N ALA A 53 -9.52 8.48 -35.16
CA ALA A 53 -10.76 8.96 -34.57
C ALA A 53 -11.29 10.26 -35.23
N TYR A 54 -10.40 11.18 -35.59
CA TYR A 54 -10.78 12.50 -36.12
C TYR A 54 -10.76 12.59 -37.66
N VAL A 55 -10.03 11.72 -38.36
CA VAL A 55 -9.98 11.74 -39.83
C VAL A 55 -11.34 11.31 -40.41
N PRO A 56 -11.93 12.05 -41.38
CA PRO A 56 -13.18 11.68 -42.01
C PRO A 56 -13.07 10.39 -42.83
N ASP A 57 -14.15 9.62 -42.94
CA ASP A 57 -14.17 8.30 -43.59
C ASP A 57 -13.69 8.36 -45.04
N LYS A 58 -14.08 9.41 -45.78
CA LYS A 58 -13.69 9.63 -47.18
C LYS A 58 -12.17 9.66 -47.38
N PHE A 59 -11.41 10.18 -46.41
CA PHE A 59 -9.96 10.21 -46.50
C PHE A 59 -9.36 8.82 -46.25
N LEU A 60 -9.89 8.05 -45.30
CA LEU A 60 -9.47 6.67 -45.05
C LEU A 60 -9.77 5.77 -46.25
N GLU A 61 -10.95 5.94 -46.86
CA GLU A 61 -11.34 5.24 -48.09
C GLU A 61 -10.41 5.60 -49.27
N SER A 62 -9.99 6.86 -49.38
CA SER A 62 -9.03 7.28 -50.42
C SER A 62 -7.63 6.69 -50.23
N LEU A 63 -7.26 6.36 -49.00
CA LEU A 63 -6.03 5.63 -48.65
C LEU A 63 -6.15 4.10 -48.87
N GLY A 64 -7.33 3.62 -49.28
CA GLY A 64 -7.61 2.19 -49.49
C GLY A 64 -7.96 1.42 -48.22
N ILE A 65 -8.25 2.11 -47.11
CA ILE A 65 -8.59 1.49 -45.82
C ILE A 65 -10.11 1.40 -45.69
N TYR A 66 -10.67 0.24 -46.03
CA TYR A 66 -12.13 0.01 -45.98
C TYR A 66 -12.59 -0.77 -44.75
N TYR A 67 -11.68 -1.46 -44.05
CA TYR A 67 -12.00 -2.32 -42.91
C TYR A 67 -11.42 -1.74 -41.62
N TYR A 68 -12.21 -0.91 -40.95
CA TYR A 68 -11.91 -0.38 -39.62
C TYR A 68 -13.14 -0.47 -38.72
N PRO A 69 -12.97 -0.54 -37.39
CA PRO A 69 -14.11 -0.58 -36.48
C PRO A 69 -14.95 0.70 -36.57
N SER A 70 -16.20 0.67 -36.10
CA SER A 70 -17.01 1.90 -36.03
C SER A 70 -16.33 2.97 -35.17
N LYS A 71 -16.35 4.23 -35.62
CA LYS A 71 -15.84 5.40 -34.86
C LYS A 71 -16.50 5.58 -33.51
N TYR A 72 -17.67 4.97 -33.27
CA TYR A 72 -18.28 4.92 -31.94
C TYR A 72 -17.29 4.41 -30.86
N TRP A 73 -16.42 3.47 -31.21
CA TRP A 73 -15.40 2.95 -30.30
C TRP A 73 -14.40 4.01 -29.83
N ALA A 74 -14.19 5.08 -30.59
CA ALA A 74 -13.33 6.19 -30.19
C ALA A 74 -13.84 6.89 -28.92
N MET A 75 -15.17 6.93 -28.72
CA MET A 75 -15.82 7.50 -27.54
C MET A 75 -16.07 6.42 -26.47
N ALA A 76 -16.46 5.22 -26.88
CA ALA A 76 -16.78 4.14 -25.96
C ALA A 76 -15.56 3.73 -25.12
N MET A 77 -14.37 3.62 -25.73
CA MET A 77 -13.15 3.20 -25.02
C MET A 77 -12.78 4.13 -23.85
N PRO A 78 -12.65 5.46 -24.02
CA PRO A 78 -12.42 6.38 -22.90
C PRO A 78 -13.52 6.33 -21.84
N MET A 79 -14.78 6.21 -22.24
CA MET A 79 -15.91 6.13 -21.31
C MET A 79 -15.81 4.86 -20.44
N TYR A 80 -15.59 3.69 -21.05
CA TYR A 80 -15.44 2.43 -20.32
C TYR A 80 -14.23 2.46 -19.39
N LEU A 81 -13.11 3.08 -19.81
CA LEU A 81 -11.94 3.24 -18.95
C LEU A 81 -12.28 4.05 -17.69
N MET A 82 -12.96 5.19 -17.83
CA MET A 82 -13.34 6.02 -16.69
C MET A 82 -14.32 5.30 -15.74
N VAL A 83 -15.33 4.64 -16.29
CA VAL A 83 -16.29 3.85 -15.49
C VAL A 83 -15.58 2.69 -14.77
N THR A 84 -14.65 2.02 -15.44
CA THR A 84 -13.86 0.92 -14.86
C THR A 84 -12.97 1.41 -13.71
N LEU A 85 -12.33 2.58 -13.86
CA LEU A 85 -11.51 3.17 -12.78
C LEU A 85 -12.37 3.53 -11.55
N LEU A 86 -13.55 4.13 -11.77
CA LEU A 86 -14.48 4.43 -10.68
C LEU A 86 -14.97 3.16 -9.99
N LEU A 87 -15.36 2.14 -10.78
CA LEU A 87 -15.79 0.86 -10.26
C LEU A 87 -14.67 0.16 -9.46
N ALA A 88 -13.43 0.19 -9.96
CA ALA A 88 -12.28 -0.36 -9.28
C ALA A 88 -12.00 0.34 -7.94
N LEU A 89 -12.16 1.67 -7.87
CA LEU A 89 -12.03 2.42 -6.61
C LEU A 89 -13.11 2.02 -5.60
N VAL A 90 -14.37 1.94 -6.02
CA VAL A 90 -15.47 1.51 -5.15
C VAL A 90 -15.24 0.08 -4.65
N PHE A 91 -14.82 -0.81 -5.54
CA PHE A 91 -14.52 -2.19 -5.18
C PHE A 91 -13.33 -2.28 -4.22
N TYR A 92 -12.27 -1.51 -4.46
CA TYR A 92 -11.12 -1.40 -3.56
C TYR A 92 -11.57 -0.96 -2.16
N ILE A 93 -12.38 0.10 -2.04
CA ILE A 93 -12.92 0.55 -0.75
C ILE A 93 -13.74 -0.57 -0.09
N GLY A 94 -14.63 -1.23 -0.84
CA GLY A 94 -15.45 -2.33 -0.33
C GLY A 94 -14.61 -3.52 0.17
N LEU A 95 -13.56 -3.88 -0.56
CA LEU A 95 -12.62 -4.91 -0.13
C LEU A 95 -11.85 -4.51 1.13
N ASN A 96 -11.38 -3.27 1.22
CA ASN A 96 -10.71 -2.78 2.43
C ASN A 96 -11.65 -2.83 3.64
N PHE A 97 -12.92 -2.45 3.48
CA PHE A 97 -13.90 -2.59 4.56
C PHE A 97 -14.19 -4.04 4.94
N MET A 98 -14.16 -4.97 3.98
CA MET A 98 -14.33 -6.40 4.27
C MET A 98 -13.10 -7.00 4.97
N SER A 99 -11.90 -6.48 4.70
CA SER A 99 -10.65 -6.95 5.29
C SER A 99 -10.29 -6.27 6.63
N THR A 100 -10.84 -5.09 6.92
CA THR A 100 -10.59 -4.37 8.17
C THR A 100 -11.50 -4.90 9.27
N SER A 101 -10.99 -4.99 10.50
CA SER A 101 -11.82 -5.31 11.67
C SER A 101 -12.87 -4.23 11.92
N THR A 102 -13.99 -4.61 12.53
CA THR A 102 -15.07 -3.66 12.88
C THR A 102 -14.50 -2.48 13.67
N THR A 103 -14.98 -1.26 13.39
CA THR A 103 -14.51 0.00 14.02
C THR A 103 -14.70 0.06 15.54
N THR A 104 -15.42 -0.90 16.12
CA THR A 104 -15.64 -1.05 17.56
C THR A 104 -14.79 -2.15 18.18
N SER A 105 -13.88 -2.79 17.43
CA SER A 105 -13.05 -3.87 17.93
C SER A 105 -11.83 -3.33 18.68
N PHE A 106 -11.54 -3.89 19.86
CA PHE A 106 -10.34 -3.51 20.63
C PHE A 106 -9.03 -3.79 19.87
N ASN A 107 -9.05 -4.71 18.90
CA ASN A 107 -7.91 -5.01 18.02
C ASN A 107 -7.50 -3.85 17.11
N THR A 108 -8.34 -2.80 16.95
CA THR A 108 -7.91 -1.56 16.29
C THR A 108 -7.22 -0.57 17.24
N LEU A 109 -7.37 -0.76 18.55
CA LEU A 109 -6.77 0.09 19.57
C LEU A 109 -5.42 -0.49 20.05
N PHE A 110 -5.31 -1.81 20.12
CA PHE A 110 -4.12 -2.51 20.62
C PHE A 110 -3.61 -3.51 19.59
N ASP A 111 -2.29 -3.51 19.38
CA ASP A 111 -1.58 -4.51 18.59
C ASP A 111 -0.69 -5.40 19.49
N GLU A 112 -0.01 -6.37 18.90
CA GLU A 112 0.89 -7.30 19.64
C GLU A 112 2.08 -6.58 20.31
N TYR A 113 2.40 -5.36 19.88
CA TYR A 113 3.52 -4.59 20.39
C TYR A 113 3.12 -3.51 21.40
N SER A 114 1.81 -3.32 21.66
CA SER A 114 1.32 -2.35 22.63
C SER A 114 1.75 -2.73 24.04
N ARG A 115 2.38 -1.78 24.75
CA ARG A 115 2.99 -2.01 26.07
C ARG A 115 2.16 -1.33 27.15
N GLU A 116 1.42 -2.11 27.93
CA GLU A 116 0.66 -1.54 29.05
C GLU A 116 1.55 -1.19 30.24
N ASP A 117 1.16 -0.14 30.97
CA ASP A 117 1.84 0.38 32.16
C ASP A 117 1.75 -0.55 33.41
N VAL A 118 1.21 -1.75 33.25
CA VAL A 118 0.98 -2.72 34.35
C VAL A 118 2.29 -3.14 35.01
N ASP A 119 3.39 -3.17 34.23
CA ASP A 119 4.73 -3.49 34.73
C ASP A 119 5.22 -2.44 35.74
N PHE A 120 4.94 -1.14 35.51
CA PHE A 120 5.25 -0.05 36.44
C PHE A 120 4.45 -0.15 37.74
N LEU A 121 3.15 -0.45 37.66
CA LEU A 121 2.29 -0.57 38.84
C LEU A 121 2.68 -1.77 39.73
N LEU A 122 3.11 -2.88 39.11
CA LEU A 122 3.65 -4.04 39.82
C LEU A 122 5.03 -3.76 40.43
N LEU A 123 5.88 -2.98 39.76
CA LEU A 123 7.17 -2.54 40.29
C LEU A 123 7.05 -1.62 41.49
N MET A 124 6.13 -0.65 41.43
CA MET A 124 5.87 0.27 42.53
C MET A 124 5.32 -0.47 43.76
N LYS A 125 4.50 -1.51 43.54
CA LYS A 125 4.02 -2.39 44.61
C LYS A 125 5.12 -3.26 45.23
N ASN A 126 6.14 -3.62 44.45
CA ASN A 126 7.25 -4.45 44.89
C ASN A 126 8.45 -3.65 45.45
N GLY A 127 8.41 -2.31 45.41
CA GLY A 127 9.43 -1.43 46.01
C GLY A 127 10.78 -1.48 45.29
N ASP A 128 10.79 -1.84 44.01
CA ASP A 128 12.01 -1.94 43.21
C ASP A 128 12.28 -0.58 42.56
N ASP A 129 13.04 0.28 43.26
CA ASP A 129 13.36 1.64 42.82
C ASP A 129 14.35 1.61 41.64
N ARG A 130 13.82 1.63 40.43
CA ARG A 130 14.63 1.82 39.22
C ARG A 130 14.89 3.32 39.00
N PRO A 131 16.07 3.73 38.49
CA PRO A 131 16.34 5.14 38.21
C PRO A 131 15.48 5.75 37.09
N ILE A 132 14.93 4.90 36.21
CA ILE A 132 14.11 5.28 35.05
C ILE A 132 13.00 4.26 34.88
N ASP A 133 11.78 4.75 34.67
CA ASP A 133 10.60 3.92 34.45
C ASP A 133 10.63 3.21 33.09
N PRO A 134 10.09 1.98 33.01
CA PRO A 134 9.95 1.30 31.73
C PRO A 134 9.03 2.10 30.80
N ILE A 135 9.38 2.17 29.51
CA ILE A 135 8.55 2.83 28.51
C ILE A 135 7.27 2.02 28.28
N SER A 136 6.12 2.64 28.52
CA SER A 136 4.78 2.11 28.32
C SER A 136 3.96 3.04 27.42
N ASP A 137 3.01 2.47 26.70
CA ASP A 137 2.06 3.21 25.88
C ASP A 137 0.92 3.74 26.75
N ILE A 138 0.49 4.97 26.47
CA ILE A 138 -0.65 5.59 27.15
C ILE A 138 -1.89 5.35 26.30
N ASP A 139 -2.92 4.73 26.87
CA ASP A 139 -4.19 4.50 26.18
C ASP A 139 -4.86 5.84 25.79
N ILE A 140 -5.41 5.88 24.57
CA ILE A 140 -6.15 7.01 24.04
C ILE A 140 -7.37 7.32 24.90
N THR A 141 -7.97 6.32 25.55
CA THR A 141 -9.08 6.52 26.50
C THR A 141 -8.64 7.42 27.66
N ARG A 142 -7.47 7.13 28.25
CA ARG A 142 -6.91 7.90 29.37
C ARG A 142 -6.55 9.32 28.96
N ILE A 143 -5.98 9.52 27.76
CA ILE A 143 -5.70 10.88 27.26
C ILE A 143 -6.98 11.64 26.97
N ASN A 144 -7.97 10.98 26.36
CA ASN A 144 -9.26 11.58 26.04
C ASN A 144 -9.97 12.03 27.34
N ASP A 145 -9.98 11.18 28.37
CA ASP A 145 -10.51 11.55 29.67
C ASP A 145 -9.73 12.73 30.25
N LEU A 146 -8.39 12.70 30.28
CA LEU A 146 -7.59 13.83 30.78
C LEU A 146 -7.79 15.14 30.00
N MET A 147 -8.00 15.05 28.69
CA MET A 147 -8.13 16.20 27.79
C MET A 147 -9.53 16.82 27.86
N PHE A 148 -10.57 16.00 28.05
CA PHE A 148 -11.97 16.44 27.99
C PHE A 148 -12.69 16.40 29.35
N ASP A 149 -12.08 15.87 30.41
CA ASP A 149 -12.60 16.05 31.77
C ASP A 149 -12.44 17.51 32.20
N SER A 150 -13.57 18.21 32.21
CA SER A 150 -13.71 19.58 32.71
C SER A 150 -13.69 19.70 34.24
N ASN A 151 -13.39 18.62 34.96
CA ASN A 151 -13.32 18.59 36.42
C ASN A 151 -12.10 19.35 37.01
N LEU A 152 -11.23 19.93 36.18
CA LEU A 152 -10.10 20.78 36.58
C LEU A 152 -10.38 22.30 36.45
N VAL A 153 -11.60 22.72 36.13
CA VAL A 153 -12.01 24.13 36.20
C VAL A 153 -13.13 24.29 37.22
N LYS A 154 -12.78 24.24 38.51
CA LYS A 154 -13.58 24.82 39.58
C LYS A 154 -12.72 25.27 40.75
#